data_AF-A0A7C3UD94-F1
#
_entry.id   AF-A0A7C3UD94-F1
#
_cell.length_a   1.000
_cell.length_b   1.000
_cell.length_c   1.000
_cell.angle_alpha   90.00
_cell.angle_beta   90.00
_cell.angle_gamma   90.00
#
_symmetry.space_group_name_H-M   'P 1'
#
loop_
_entity.id
_entity.type
_entity.pdbx_description
1 polymer ?
#
loop_
_entity_poly.entity_id
_entity_poly.type
_entity_poly.pdbx_seq_one_letter_code
_entity_poly.pdbx_strand_id
1 'polypeptide(L)'
;MINAWLEFGKLKNVPRTGWLLRGLGRCSVESVADHVARTSFIAMSLADALNIRGVRLDGYKVVEMSLLHDISEAMLLDIDRRVSELIGEGLKKNAEKAIEEFALKQLEPNLRDRYLSLLKDYREGNSVEAQVVKVSDKLETLIQALEYEESGFSTSKVQEFWEEKNHLPELIKDSALKDLVAEIIDELNHRRRTVSKSK
;
A
#
# COMPACT_ATOMS: atom_id res chain seq x y z
N MET A 1 14.73 18.43 9.51
CA MET A 1 14.83 16.96 9.36
C MET A 1 14.14 16.18 10.47
N ILE A 2 14.54 16.26 11.76
CA ILE A 2 13.94 15.45 12.86
C ILE A 2 12.40 15.55 12.89
N ASN A 3 11.84 16.75 12.72
CA ASN A 3 10.38 16.92 12.69
C ASN A 3 9.68 16.08 11.61
N ALA A 4 10.27 15.97 10.41
CA ALA A 4 9.70 15.12 9.36
C ALA A 4 9.72 13.63 9.75
N TRP A 5 10.77 13.20 10.45
CA TRP A 5 10.87 11.84 10.98
C TRP A 5 9.85 11.58 12.10
N LEU A 6 9.61 12.58 12.95
CA LEU A 6 8.57 12.51 13.98
C LEU A 6 7.17 12.46 13.37
N GLU A 7 6.91 13.22 12.30
CA GLU A 7 5.66 13.13 11.55
C GLU A 7 5.46 11.73 10.96
N PHE A 8 6.46 11.19 10.26
CA PHE A 8 6.42 9.81 9.74
C PHE A 8 6.21 8.78 10.86
N GLY A 9 6.87 8.98 12.02
CA GLY A 9 6.79 8.07 13.16
C GLY A 9 5.39 7.90 13.75
N LYS A 10 4.44 8.82 13.46
CA LYS A 10 3.05 8.71 13.92
C LYS A 10 2.32 7.50 13.31
N LEU A 11 2.73 7.05 12.11
CA LEU A 11 2.14 5.89 11.43
C LEU A 11 2.15 4.61 12.28
N LYS A 12 3.12 4.47 13.21
CA LYS A 12 3.21 3.35 14.15
C LYS A 12 1.98 3.23 15.06
N ASN A 13 1.28 4.34 15.28
CA ASN A 13 0.12 4.40 16.17
C ASN A 13 -1.21 4.38 15.41
N VAL A 14 -1.19 4.48 14.08
CA VAL A 14 -2.37 4.46 13.22
C VAL A 14 -2.67 3.00 12.87
N PRO A 15 -3.74 2.38 13.41
CA PRO A 15 -4.15 1.04 13.00
C PRO A 15 -4.77 1.08 11.61
N ARG A 16 -4.62 0.01 10.83
CA ARG A 16 -5.35 -0.16 9.57
C ARG A 16 -6.86 -0.33 9.84
N THR A 17 -7.64 0.69 9.53
CA THR A 17 -9.05 0.88 9.88
C THR A 17 -9.93 -0.22 9.29
N GLY A 18 -9.62 -0.72 8.09
CA GLY A 18 -10.37 -1.81 7.45
C GLY A 18 -10.50 -3.03 8.37
N TRP A 19 -9.40 -3.45 8.99
CA TRP A 19 -9.37 -4.61 9.89
C TRP A 19 -10.15 -4.36 11.19
N LEU A 20 -9.97 -3.18 11.79
CA LEU A 20 -10.70 -2.79 13.01
C LEU A 20 -12.21 -2.81 12.79
N LEU A 21 -12.68 -2.28 11.66
CA LEU A 21 -14.10 -2.23 11.33
C LEU A 21 -14.70 -3.62 11.04
N ARG A 22 -13.88 -4.64 10.82
CA ARG A 22 -14.31 -6.05 10.73
C ARG A 22 -14.22 -6.79 12.07
N GLY A 23 -13.76 -6.10 13.12
CA GLY A 23 -13.79 -6.59 14.49
C GLY A 23 -12.53 -7.36 14.89
N LEU A 24 -11.41 -7.17 14.19
CA LEU A 24 -10.10 -7.50 14.75
C LEU A 24 -9.82 -6.56 15.93
N GLY A 25 -9.31 -7.11 17.03
CA GLY A 25 -8.96 -6.33 18.22
C GLY A 25 -7.76 -5.42 17.96
N ARG A 26 -7.69 -4.27 18.64
CA ARG A 26 -6.62 -3.26 18.43
C ARG A 26 -5.20 -3.81 18.58
N CYS A 27 -5.01 -4.81 19.45
CA CYS A 27 -3.70 -5.46 19.66
C CYS A 27 -3.30 -6.43 18.55
N SER A 28 -4.24 -6.86 17.70
CA SER A 28 -4.01 -7.80 16.60
C SER A 28 -3.96 -7.12 15.24
N VAL A 29 -4.44 -5.88 15.14
CA VAL A 29 -4.44 -5.10 13.89
C VAL A 29 -3.07 -4.47 13.70
N GLU A 30 -2.49 -4.71 12.52
CA GLU A 30 -1.29 -4.02 12.03
C GLU A 30 -1.46 -2.48 12.04
N SER A 31 -0.34 -1.78 12.24
CA SER A 31 -0.27 -0.34 12.02
C SER A 31 -0.02 -0.01 10.55
N VAL A 32 -0.27 1.24 10.15
CA VAL A 32 0.11 1.73 8.82
C VAL A 32 1.62 1.63 8.62
N ALA A 33 2.42 1.76 9.67
CA ALA A 33 3.87 1.55 9.57
C ALA A 33 4.25 0.09 9.26
N ASP A 34 3.51 -0.89 9.80
CA ASP A 34 3.71 -2.31 9.49
C ASP A 34 3.37 -2.61 8.03
N HIS A 35 2.23 -2.08 7.57
CA HIS A 35 1.80 -2.13 6.17
C HIS A 35 2.87 -1.53 5.24
N VAL A 36 3.31 -0.29 5.49
CA VAL A 36 4.33 0.40 4.68
C VAL A 36 5.64 -0.41 4.62
N ALA A 37 6.03 -1.05 5.73
CA ALA A 37 7.24 -1.86 5.78
C ALA A 37 7.15 -3.08 4.84
N ARG A 38 6.05 -3.85 4.91
CA ARG A 38 5.87 -5.02 4.03
C ARG A 38 5.57 -4.63 2.59
N THR A 39 4.79 -3.58 2.35
CA THR A 39 4.57 -2.99 1.02
C THR A 39 5.91 -2.63 0.37
N SER A 40 6.83 -2.01 1.12
CA SER A 40 8.16 -1.68 0.59
C SER A 40 9.01 -2.90 0.26
N PHE A 41 8.93 -3.95 1.07
CA PHE A 41 9.62 -5.21 0.79
C PHE A 41 9.08 -5.91 -0.47
N ILE A 42 7.75 -5.94 -0.62
CA ILE A 42 7.10 -6.48 -1.83
C ILE A 42 7.50 -5.66 -3.05
N ALA A 43 7.43 -4.32 -2.98
CA ALA A 43 7.75 -3.43 -4.09
C ALA A 43 9.20 -3.59 -4.56
N MET A 44 10.15 -3.63 -3.62
CA MET A 44 11.56 -3.90 -3.90
C MET A 44 11.75 -5.24 -4.62
N SER A 45 11.13 -6.31 -4.08
CA SER A 45 11.25 -7.66 -4.64
C SER A 45 10.64 -7.78 -6.04
N LEU A 46 9.50 -7.10 -6.28
CA LEU A 46 8.87 -7.04 -7.61
C LEU A 46 9.73 -6.27 -8.60
N ALA A 47 10.29 -5.13 -8.20
CA ALA A 47 11.17 -4.35 -9.05
C ALA A 47 12.41 -5.15 -9.47
N ASP A 48 13.02 -5.88 -8.55
CA ASP A 48 14.16 -6.76 -8.84
C ASP A 48 13.78 -7.91 -9.78
N ALA A 49 12.63 -8.55 -9.56
CA ALA A 49 12.13 -9.60 -10.44
C ALA A 49 11.86 -9.09 -11.87
N LEU A 50 11.34 -7.87 -12.01
CA LEU A 50 11.11 -7.23 -13.30
C LEU A 50 12.42 -6.82 -13.99
N ASN A 51 13.39 -6.32 -13.24
CA ASN A 51 14.75 -6.06 -13.73
C ASN A 51 15.40 -7.33 -14.29
N ILE A 52 15.26 -8.48 -13.59
CA ILE A 52 15.72 -9.79 -14.09
C ILE A 52 15.02 -10.18 -15.40
N ARG A 53 13.75 -9.83 -15.56
CA ARG A 53 12.95 -10.04 -16.78
C ARG A 53 13.17 -8.98 -17.87
N GLY A 54 14.12 -8.05 -17.67
CA GLY A 54 14.53 -7.08 -18.68
C GLY A 54 13.78 -5.74 -18.65
N VAL A 55 12.87 -5.52 -17.71
CA VAL A 55 12.23 -4.20 -17.49
C VAL A 55 13.20 -3.33 -16.70
N ARG A 56 13.56 -2.15 -17.20
CA ARG A 56 14.50 -1.26 -16.49
C ARG A 56 13.77 -0.40 -15.47
N LEU A 57 13.91 -0.73 -14.19
CA LEU A 57 13.32 0.02 -13.08
C LEU A 57 14.38 0.55 -12.13
N ASP A 58 14.17 1.75 -11.62
CA ASP A 58 14.96 2.31 -10.52
C ASP A 58 14.47 1.76 -9.18
N GLY A 59 15.15 0.75 -8.64
CA GLY A 59 14.81 0.15 -7.35
C GLY A 59 14.91 1.12 -6.17
N TYR A 60 15.79 2.12 -6.22
CA TYR A 60 15.88 3.14 -5.18
C TYR A 60 14.63 4.02 -5.20
N LYS A 61 14.22 4.46 -6.38
CA LYS A 61 12.97 5.21 -6.57
C LYS A 61 11.75 4.42 -6.06
N VAL A 62 11.68 3.11 -6.34
CA VAL A 62 10.60 2.23 -5.88
C VAL A 62 10.53 2.20 -4.35
N VAL A 63 11.65 1.95 -3.67
CA VAL A 63 11.69 1.87 -2.21
C VAL A 63 11.37 3.21 -1.55
N GLU A 64 11.87 4.32 -2.09
CA GLU A 64 11.55 5.63 -1.54
C GLU A 64 10.07 5.97 -1.68
N MET A 65 9.49 5.68 -2.84
CA MET A 65 8.08 5.90 -3.09
C MET A 65 7.22 5.01 -2.18
N SER A 66 7.55 3.73 -2.03
CA SER A 66 6.81 2.82 -1.16
C SER A 66 6.91 3.19 0.31
N LEU A 67 8.04 3.72 0.77
CA LEU A 67 8.16 4.19 2.15
C LEU A 67 7.31 5.43 2.42
N LEU A 68 7.09 6.27 1.42
CA LEU A 68 6.40 7.55 1.59
C LEU A 68 4.90 7.49 1.29
N HIS A 69 4.42 6.49 0.55
CA HIS A 69 3.10 6.54 -0.11
C HIS A 69 1.91 6.85 0.81
N ASP A 70 1.95 6.41 2.07
CA ASP A 70 0.92 6.64 3.09
C ASP A 70 1.29 7.70 4.14
N ILE A 71 2.30 8.55 3.89
CA ILE A 71 2.74 9.56 4.87
C ILE A 71 1.62 10.52 5.29
N SER A 72 0.62 10.75 4.42
CA SER A 72 -0.55 11.56 4.75
C SER A 72 -1.41 10.97 5.87
N GLU A 73 -1.40 9.65 6.05
CA GLU A 73 -2.16 8.96 7.10
C GLU A 73 -1.61 9.25 8.50
N ALA A 74 -0.40 9.80 8.61
CA ALA A 74 0.16 10.25 9.89
C ALA A 74 -0.72 11.32 10.57
N MET A 75 -1.54 12.03 9.79
CA MET A 75 -2.49 13.02 10.30
C MET A 75 -3.93 12.76 9.83
N LEU A 76 -4.16 12.28 8.60
CA LEU A 76 -5.50 11.90 8.15
C LEU A 76 -6.06 10.67 8.88
N LEU A 77 -5.16 9.86 9.47
CA LEU A 77 -5.42 8.49 9.84
C LEU A 77 -5.76 7.64 8.59
N ASP A 78 -5.95 6.35 8.77
CA ASP A 78 -6.40 5.46 7.71
C ASP A 78 -7.92 5.62 7.51
N ILE A 79 -8.30 6.34 6.46
CA ILE A 79 -9.71 6.63 6.13
C ILE A 79 -10.32 5.45 5.38
N ASP A 80 -11.36 4.83 5.98
CA ASP A 80 -12.14 3.76 5.34
C ASP A 80 -12.62 4.15 3.94
N ARG A 81 -12.50 3.22 2.99
CA ARG A 81 -12.85 3.40 1.59
C ARG A 81 -14.26 3.98 1.39
N ARG A 82 -15.25 3.55 2.15
CA ARG A 82 -16.64 4.04 2.03
C ARG A 82 -16.75 5.51 2.41
N VAL A 83 -15.97 5.95 3.39
CA VAL A 83 -15.90 7.38 3.76
C VAL A 83 -15.27 8.17 2.62
N SER A 84 -14.18 7.68 2.04
CA SER A 84 -13.53 8.29 0.89
C SER A 84 -14.48 8.45 -0.32
N GLU A 85 -15.31 7.45 -0.58
CA GLU A 85 -16.31 7.49 -1.67
C GLU A 85 -17.41 8.53 -1.41
N LEU A 86 -17.84 8.70 -0.14
CA LEU A 86 -18.88 9.66 0.24
C LEU A 86 -18.40 11.12 0.22
N ILE A 87 -17.18 11.39 0.67
CA ILE A 87 -16.63 12.75 0.70
C ILE A 87 -16.07 13.20 -0.66
N GLY A 88 -15.91 12.25 -1.58
CA GLY A 88 -15.40 12.45 -2.93
C GLY A 88 -13.86 12.45 -2.99
N GLU A 89 -13.33 11.83 -4.06
CA GLU A 89 -11.89 11.68 -4.24
C GLU A 89 -11.13 13.00 -4.26
N GLY A 90 -11.73 14.08 -4.79
CA GLY A 90 -11.08 15.39 -4.87
C GLY A 90 -10.78 15.98 -3.50
N LEU A 91 -11.68 15.80 -2.52
CA LEU A 91 -11.48 16.31 -1.16
C LEU A 91 -10.36 15.53 -0.45
N LYS A 92 -10.40 14.20 -0.53
CA LYS A 92 -9.35 13.33 0.03
C LYS A 92 -7.98 13.66 -0.57
N LYS A 93 -7.86 13.68 -1.90
CA LYS A 93 -6.61 13.99 -2.61
C LYS A 93 -6.02 15.35 -2.22
N ASN A 94 -6.87 16.37 -2.06
CA ASN A 94 -6.43 17.70 -1.63
C ASN A 94 -5.92 17.69 -0.19
N ALA A 95 -6.58 16.96 0.71
CA ALA A 95 -6.17 16.85 2.11
C ALA A 95 -4.85 16.07 2.24
N GLU A 96 -4.70 14.95 1.51
CA GLU A 96 -3.46 14.18 1.44
C GLU A 96 -2.28 15.05 1.01
N LYS A 97 -2.44 15.76 -0.11
CA LYS A 97 -1.40 16.67 -0.64
C LYS A 97 -1.00 17.74 0.38
N ALA A 98 -1.97 18.38 1.04
CA ALA A 98 -1.68 19.41 2.04
C ALA A 98 -0.89 18.85 3.24
N ILE A 99 -1.19 17.61 3.64
CA ILE A 99 -0.52 16.96 4.76
C ILE A 99 0.87 16.46 4.38
N GLU A 100 1.06 15.96 3.16
CA GLU A 100 2.39 15.63 2.64
C GLU A 100 3.32 16.85 2.62
N GLU A 101 2.83 17.97 2.10
CA GLU A 101 3.55 19.25 2.10
C GLU A 101 3.90 19.66 3.54
N PHE A 102 2.97 19.51 4.48
CA PHE A 102 3.20 19.81 5.89
C PHE A 102 4.23 18.87 6.53
N ALA A 103 4.11 17.56 6.33
CA ALA A 103 4.97 16.54 6.93
C ALA A 103 6.43 16.69 6.46
N LEU A 104 6.61 17.09 5.20
CA LEU A 104 7.92 17.23 4.57
C LEU A 104 8.48 18.66 4.62
N LYS A 105 7.74 19.65 5.14
CA LYS A 105 8.12 21.08 5.09
C LYS A 105 9.47 21.41 5.72
N GLN A 106 9.93 20.59 6.68
CA GLN A 106 11.18 20.78 7.44
C GLN A 106 12.38 20.03 6.85
N LEU A 107 12.22 19.44 5.66
CA LEU A 107 13.32 18.90 4.87
C LEU A 107 13.94 20.00 4.00
N GLU A 108 15.19 19.79 3.59
CA GLU A 108 15.86 20.66 2.62
C GLU A 108 15.03 20.75 1.33
N PRO A 109 14.94 21.93 0.68
CA PRO A 109 14.03 22.15 -0.45
C PRO A 109 14.15 21.10 -1.55
N ASN A 110 15.36 20.78 -2.01
CA ASN A 110 15.58 19.79 -3.06
C ASN A 110 15.12 18.38 -2.65
N LEU A 111 15.29 18.01 -1.38
CA LEU A 111 14.86 16.71 -0.86
C LEU A 111 13.33 16.65 -0.74
N ARG A 112 12.73 17.71 -0.18
CA ARG A 112 11.27 17.85 -0.07
C ARG A 112 10.61 17.76 -1.45
N ASP A 113 11.09 18.53 -2.41
CA ASP A 113 10.48 18.63 -3.73
C ASP A 113 10.59 17.29 -4.48
N ARG A 114 11.70 16.55 -4.29
CA ARG A 114 11.85 15.18 -4.79
C ARG A 114 10.82 14.23 -4.20
N TYR A 115 10.63 14.23 -2.88
CA TYR A 115 9.64 13.37 -2.21
C TYR A 115 8.20 13.72 -2.61
N LEU A 116 7.85 15.01 -2.72
CA LEU A 116 6.54 15.43 -3.21
C LEU A 116 6.31 14.99 -4.67
N SER A 117 7.36 14.96 -5.50
CA SER A 117 7.29 14.43 -6.86
C SER A 117 7.02 12.92 -6.87
N LEU A 118 7.67 12.15 -5.99
CA LEU A 118 7.41 10.71 -5.83
C LEU A 118 5.95 10.44 -5.42
N LEU A 119 5.43 11.19 -4.45
CA LEU A 119 4.05 11.09 -3.99
C LEU A 119 3.04 11.44 -5.08
N LYS A 120 3.35 12.46 -5.89
CA LYS A 120 2.56 12.80 -7.07
C LYS A 120 2.54 11.67 -8.09
N ASP A 121 3.71 11.12 -8.44
CA ASP A 121 3.82 10.00 -9.39
C ASP A 121 3.10 8.75 -8.85
N TYR A 122 3.22 8.47 -7.54
CA TYR A 122 2.43 7.43 -6.87
C TYR A 122 0.94 7.66 -7.09
N ARG A 123 0.38 8.84 -6.79
CA ARG A 123 -1.05 9.11 -7.02
C ARG A 123 -1.47 8.89 -8.47
N GLU A 124 -0.71 9.42 -9.42
CA GLU A 124 -1.04 9.41 -10.84
C GLU A 124 -0.80 8.06 -11.52
N GLY A 125 0.12 7.24 -11.01
CA GLY A 125 0.47 5.94 -11.60
C GLY A 125 1.02 6.05 -13.02
N ASN A 126 1.84 7.08 -13.28
CA ASN A 126 2.37 7.36 -14.61
C ASN A 126 3.61 6.53 -14.91
N SER A 127 4.54 6.43 -13.96
CA SER A 127 5.72 5.58 -14.12
C SER A 127 5.43 4.10 -13.85
N VAL A 128 6.29 3.21 -14.34
CA VAL A 128 6.22 1.79 -14.01
C VAL A 128 6.57 1.56 -12.55
N GLU A 129 7.49 2.34 -11.97
CA GLU A 129 7.79 2.27 -10.53
C GLU A 129 6.55 2.58 -9.68
N ALA A 130 5.77 3.60 -10.05
CA ALA A 130 4.52 3.92 -9.35
C ALA A 130 3.49 2.80 -9.46
N GLN A 131 3.40 2.14 -10.62
CA GLN A 131 2.52 0.98 -10.81
C GLN A 131 2.97 -0.19 -9.91
N VAL A 132 4.28 -0.46 -9.82
CA VAL A 132 4.85 -1.46 -8.90
C VAL A 132 4.44 -1.18 -7.45
N VAL A 133 4.59 0.06 -6.98
CA VAL A 133 4.23 0.42 -5.60
C VAL A 133 2.73 0.29 -5.35
N LYS A 134 1.87 0.78 -6.27
CA LYS A 134 0.40 0.63 -6.13
C LYS A 134 -0.06 -0.81 -6.07
N VAL A 135 0.54 -1.67 -6.89
CA VAL A 135 0.22 -3.10 -6.87
C VAL A 135 0.70 -3.73 -5.57
N SER A 136 1.89 -3.34 -5.11
CA SER A 136 2.47 -3.84 -3.86
C SER A 136 1.59 -3.52 -2.65
N ASP A 137 1.05 -2.31 -2.54
CA ASP A 137 0.09 -1.89 -1.50
C ASP A 137 -1.14 -2.82 -1.46
N LYS A 138 -1.75 -3.09 -2.62
CA LYS A 138 -2.88 -4.02 -2.70
C LYS A 138 -2.50 -5.48 -2.42
N LEU A 139 -1.36 -5.95 -2.91
CA LEU A 139 -0.87 -7.31 -2.65
C LEU A 139 -0.58 -7.52 -1.16
N GLU A 140 -0.01 -6.52 -0.49
CA GLU A 140 0.23 -6.52 0.95
C GLU A 140 -1.09 -6.75 1.70
N THR A 141 -2.14 -6.00 1.36
CA THR A 141 -3.46 -6.14 1.97
C THR A 141 -4.06 -7.54 1.76
N LEU A 142 -3.87 -8.14 0.59
CA LEU A 142 -4.31 -9.51 0.30
C LEU A 142 -3.55 -10.56 1.12
N ILE A 143 -2.24 -10.41 1.24
CA ILE A 143 -1.39 -11.28 2.06
C ILE A 143 -1.80 -11.16 3.53
N GLN A 144 -2.04 -9.94 4.02
CA GLN A 144 -2.50 -9.72 5.38
C GLN A 144 -3.88 -10.37 5.64
N ALA A 145 -4.80 -10.30 4.66
CA ALA A 145 -6.08 -10.99 4.74
C ALA A 145 -5.90 -12.50 4.88
N LEU A 146 -4.99 -13.10 4.10
CA LEU A 146 -4.67 -14.53 4.19
C LEU A 146 -4.14 -14.90 5.58
N GLU A 147 -3.19 -14.14 6.12
CA GLU A 147 -2.62 -14.39 7.44
C GLU A 147 -3.65 -14.29 8.57
N TYR A 148 -4.59 -13.33 8.47
CA TYR A 148 -5.69 -13.25 9.43
C TYR A 148 -6.63 -14.45 9.29
N GLU A 149 -6.93 -14.91 8.06
CA GLU A 149 -7.71 -16.14 7.85
C GLU A 149 -7.01 -17.36 8.46
N GLU A 150 -5.70 -17.52 8.24
CA GLU A 150 -4.87 -18.58 8.82
C GLU A 150 -4.86 -18.53 10.36
N SER A 151 -4.85 -17.34 10.93
CA SER A 151 -4.92 -17.10 12.38
C SER A 151 -6.32 -17.34 12.98
N GLY A 152 -7.27 -17.84 12.20
CA GLY A 152 -8.61 -18.17 12.65
C GLY A 152 -9.64 -17.05 12.53
N PHE A 153 -9.28 -15.88 12.00
CA PHE A 153 -10.24 -14.82 11.73
C PHE A 153 -11.26 -15.26 10.66
N SER A 154 -12.46 -14.68 10.73
CA SER A 154 -13.58 -15.12 9.89
C SER A 154 -13.33 -14.79 8.42
N THR A 155 -13.33 -15.82 7.57
CA THR A 155 -13.14 -15.67 6.11
C THR A 155 -14.19 -14.75 5.48
N SER A 156 -15.43 -14.84 5.96
CA SER A 156 -16.53 -13.97 5.52
C SER A 156 -16.28 -12.48 5.80
N LYS A 157 -15.52 -12.17 6.86
CA LYS A 157 -15.23 -10.79 7.26
C LYS A 157 -14.11 -10.16 6.46
N VAL A 158 -13.25 -10.96 5.84
CA VAL A 158 -12.16 -10.46 5.01
C VAL A 158 -12.42 -10.62 3.50
N GLN A 159 -13.57 -11.19 3.12
CA GLN A 159 -13.89 -11.50 1.74
C GLN A 159 -13.81 -10.29 0.80
N GLU A 160 -14.24 -9.11 1.27
CA GLU A 160 -14.19 -7.87 0.48
C GLU A 160 -12.75 -7.46 0.11
N PHE A 161 -11.75 -7.71 0.97
CA PHE A 161 -10.36 -7.39 0.68
C PHE A 161 -9.85 -8.26 -0.47
N TRP A 162 -10.35 -9.49 -0.59
CA TRP A 162 -10.04 -10.37 -1.70
C TRP A 162 -10.68 -9.95 -3.02
N GLU A 163 -11.68 -9.08 -2.99
CA GLU A 163 -12.28 -8.51 -4.20
C GLU A 163 -11.40 -7.39 -4.79
N GLU A 164 -10.51 -6.78 -3.99
CA GLU A 164 -9.54 -5.78 -4.44
C GLU A 164 -8.61 -6.30 -5.55
N LYS A 165 -8.36 -7.62 -5.60
CA LYS A 165 -7.56 -8.22 -6.67
C LYS A 165 -8.16 -8.00 -8.06
N ASN A 166 -9.48 -7.80 -8.16
CA ASN A 166 -10.15 -7.56 -9.43
C ASN A 166 -9.80 -6.19 -10.02
N HIS A 167 -9.34 -5.25 -9.18
CA HIS A 167 -8.90 -3.92 -9.60
C HIS A 167 -7.40 -3.84 -9.92
N LEU A 168 -6.60 -4.84 -9.51
CA LEU A 168 -5.16 -4.87 -9.79
C LEU A 168 -4.81 -4.71 -11.28
N PRO A 169 -5.49 -5.39 -12.24
CA PRO A 169 -5.19 -5.24 -13.65
C PRO A 169 -5.39 -3.81 -14.18
N GLU A 170 -6.28 -3.02 -13.57
CA GLU A 170 -6.57 -1.63 -13.96
C GLU A 170 -5.44 -0.67 -13.55
N LEU A 171 -4.63 -1.07 -12.56
CA LEU A 171 -3.48 -0.30 -12.09
C LEU A 171 -2.23 -0.51 -12.93
N ILE A 172 -2.23 -1.50 -13.83
CA ILE A 172 -1.03 -1.98 -14.51
C ILE A 172 -1.14 -1.72 -16.02
N LYS A 173 -0.26 -0.85 -16.51
CA LYS A 173 -0.05 -0.58 -17.94
C LYS A 173 1.10 -1.42 -18.51
N ASP A 174 2.10 -1.73 -17.69
CA ASP A 174 3.24 -2.56 -18.10
C ASP A 174 2.87 -4.05 -18.19
N SER A 175 3.13 -4.68 -19.33
CA SER A 175 2.79 -6.08 -19.57
C SER A 175 3.54 -7.06 -18.68
N ALA A 176 4.83 -6.82 -18.42
CA ALA A 176 5.63 -7.76 -17.66
C ALA A 176 5.25 -7.73 -16.17
N LEU A 177 4.94 -6.53 -15.65
CA LEU A 177 4.33 -6.40 -14.32
C LEU A 177 2.97 -7.11 -14.28
N LYS A 178 2.15 -6.97 -15.32
CA LYS A 178 0.82 -7.59 -15.37
C LYS A 178 0.90 -9.12 -15.29
N ASP A 179 1.81 -9.72 -16.04
CA ASP A 179 2.02 -11.17 -16.05
C ASP A 179 2.52 -11.66 -14.69
N LEU A 180 3.51 -10.99 -14.10
CA LEU A 180 4.02 -11.34 -12.77
C LEU A 180 2.95 -11.25 -11.68
N VAL A 181 2.11 -10.22 -11.74
CA VAL A 181 1.03 -10.03 -10.75
C VAL A 181 -0.03 -11.11 -10.91
N ALA A 182 -0.34 -11.54 -12.14
CA ALA A 182 -1.25 -12.65 -12.37
C ALA A 182 -0.72 -13.96 -11.74
N GLU A 183 0.57 -14.27 -11.92
CA GLU A 183 1.22 -15.43 -11.29
C GLU A 183 1.08 -15.40 -9.75
N ILE A 184 1.32 -14.24 -9.13
CA ILE A 184 1.22 -14.07 -7.67
C ILE A 184 -0.23 -14.24 -7.20
N ILE A 185 -1.19 -13.67 -7.93
CA ILE A 185 -2.62 -13.80 -7.58
C ILE A 185 -3.09 -15.25 -7.67
N ASP A 186 -2.64 -16.00 -8.67
CA ASP A 186 -2.96 -17.43 -8.79
C ASP A 186 -2.41 -18.23 -7.60
N GLU A 187 -1.18 -17.96 -7.18
CA GLU A 187 -0.57 -18.58 -5.98
C GLU A 187 -1.33 -18.19 -4.70
N LEU A 188 -1.68 -16.91 -4.51
CA LEU A 188 -2.46 -16.48 -3.35
C LEU A 188 -3.84 -17.14 -3.30
N ASN A 189 -4.52 -17.26 -4.45
CA ASN A 189 -5.79 -17.98 -4.55
C ASN A 189 -5.64 -19.46 -4.21
N HIS A 190 -4.54 -20.10 -4.63
CA HIS A 190 -4.25 -21.48 -4.29
C HIS A 190 -4.13 -21.67 -2.78
N ARG A 191 -3.30 -20.84 -2.11
CA ARG A 191 -3.11 -20.88 -0.65
C ARG A 191 -4.39 -20.61 0.13
N ARG A 192 -5.18 -19.62 -0.29
CA ARG A 192 -6.45 -19.32 0.38
C ARG A 192 -7.42 -20.50 0.36
N ARG A 193 -7.47 -21.24 -0.76
CA ARG A 193 -8.31 -22.44 -0.87
C ARG A 193 -7.87 -23.55 0.09
N THR A 194 -6.57 -23.67 0.37
CA THR A 194 -6.08 -24.67 1.34
C THR A 194 -6.50 -24.31 2.77
N VAL A 195 -6.45 -23.03 3.14
CA VAL A 195 -6.90 -22.53 4.45
C VAL A 195 -8.41 -22.75 4.66
N SER A 196 -9.20 -22.55 3.61
CA SER A 196 -10.66 -22.74 3.65
C SER A 196 -11.07 -24.21 3.81
N LYS A 197 -10.21 -25.16 3.42
CA LYS A 197 -10.46 -26.61 3.54
C LYS A 197 -10.04 -27.20 4.88
N SER A 198 -9.20 -26.50 5.64
CA SER A 198 -8.71 -26.93 6.95
C SER A 198 -9.54 -26.44 8.14
N LYS A 199 -10.59 -25.65 7.90
CA LYS A 199 -11.59 -25.20 8.88
C LYS A 199 -12.88 -25.99 8.71
#